data_AF-A0A2N1V921-F1
#
_entry.id   AF-A0A2N1V921-F1
#
_cell.length_a   1.000
_cell.length_b   1.000
_cell.length_c   1.000
_cell.angle_alpha   90.00
_cell.angle_beta   90.00
_cell.angle_gamma   90.00
#
_symmetry.space_group_name_H-M   'P 1'
#
loop_
_entity.id
_entity.type
_entity.pdbx_description
1 polymer ?
#
loop_
_entity_poly.entity_id
_entity_poly.type
_entity_poly.pdbx_seq_one_letter_code
_entity_poly.pdbx_strand_id
1 'polypeptide(L)'
;MNIAKQIAKIQTIFGASKFEVMFASLILAALTIGQFVNLERREDLSVLTKELETYNSAMQTSFIGIDNEGNVNEELALGDTVIKKKSKYPEKKKEEKIVGKININTASKVQLMRLKGIGEKTAEKIIDYRSKTPFNSIEDIQNVKGIGPKKFESMKEHITV
;
A
#
# COMPACT_ATOMS: atom_id res chain seq x y z
N MET A 1 -44.76 28.76 -5.77
CA MET A 1 -44.15 29.74 -6.70
C MET A 1 -44.22 29.19 -8.12
N ASN A 2 -44.78 29.92 -9.09
CA ASN A 2 -45.00 29.40 -10.45
C ASN A 2 -43.67 29.35 -11.23
N ILE A 3 -43.22 28.16 -11.61
CA ILE A 3 -41.94 27.91 -12.30
C ILE A 3 -41.89 28.64 -13.64
N ALA A 4 -42.98 28.68 -14.40
CA ALA A 4 -43.04 29.37 -15.68
C ALA A 4 -42.81 30.89 -15.53
N LYS A 5 -43.33 31.49 -14.46
CA LYS A 5 -43.14 32.92 -14.15
C LYS A 5 -41.69 33.24 -13.80
N GLN A 6 -40.95 32.31 -13.19
CA GLN A 6 -39.53 32.48 -12.87
C GLN A 6 -38.63 32.35 -14.10
N ILE A 7 -38.89 31.35 -14.94
CA ILE A 7 -38.14 31.17 -16.19
C ILE A 7 -38.29 32.41 -17.06
N ALA A 8 -39.52 32.93 -17.22
CA ALA A 8 -39.77 34.15 -17.99
C ALA A 8 -39.00 35.37 -17.45
N LYS A 9 -38.90 35.53 -16.13
CA LYS A 9 -38.13 36.62 -15.51
C LYS A 9 -36.63 36.50 -15.73
N ILE A 10 -36.08 35.29 -15.75
CA ILE A 10 -34.65 35.04 -16.00
C ILE A 10 -34.34 35.26 -17.49
N GLN A 11 -35.21 34.80 -18.39
CA GLN A 11 -35.07 35.02 -19.82
C GLN A 11 -34.99 36.52 -20.18
N THR A 12 -35.84 37.35 -19.57
CA THR A 12 -35.83 38.80 -19.85
C THR A 12 -34.60 39.52 -19.30
N ILE A 13 -34.05 39.07 -18.17
CA ILE A 13 -32.85 39.67 -17.57
C ILE A 13 -31.60 39.36 -18.39
N PHE A 14 -31.47 38.13 -18.88
CA PHE A 14 -30.26 37.66 -19.56
C PHE A 14 -30.37 37.59 -21.08
N GLY A 15 -31.53 37.95 -21.65
CA GLY A 15 -31.78 37.85 -23.11
C GLY A 15 -31.72 36.41 -23.63
N ALA A 16 -31.89 35.41 -22.77
CA ALA A 16 -31.70 34.00 -23.08
C ALA A 16 -33.01 33.29 -23.45
N SER A 17 -32.92 32.25 -24.27
CA SER A 17 -34.05 31.41 -24.64
C SER A 17 -34.51 30.52 -23.47
N LYS A 18 -35.73 30.01 -23.56
CA LYS A 18 -36.31 29.13 -22.53
C LYS A 18 -35.47 27.86 -22.35
N PHE A 19 -34.96 27.32 -23.46
CA PHE A 19 -34.14 26.12 -23.47
C PHE A 19 -32.78 26.33 -22.80
N GLU A 20 -32.12 27.47 -23.03
CA GLU A 20 -30.85 27.80 -22.37
C GLU A 20 -31.00 27.95 -20.86
N VAL A 21 -32.07 28.63 -20.42
CA VAL A 21 -32.38 28.76 -18.99
C VAL A 21 -32.67 27.40 -18.35
N MET A 22 -33.40 26.52 -19.05
CA MET A 22 -33.66 25.16 -18.57
C MET A 22 -32.37 24.32 -18.48
N PHE A 23 -31.51 24.38 -19.48
CA PHE A 23 -30.25 23.64 -19.49
C PHE A 23 -29.29 24.12 -18.40
N ALA A 24 -29.17 25.44 -18.21
CA ALA A 24 -28.37 26.02 -17.13
C ALA A 24 -28.90 25.60 -15.74
N SER A 25 -30.23 25.57 -15.56
CA SER A 25 -30.83 25.12 -14.30
C SER A 25 -30.56 23.63 -14.02
N LEU A 26 -30.53 22.80 -15.06
CA LEU A 26 -30.23 21.36 -14.95
C LEU A 26 -28.77 21.13 -14.51
N ILE A 27 -27.82 21.84 -15.12
CA ILE A 27 -26.40 21.76 -14.73
C ILE A 27 -26.21 22.21 -13.28
N LEU A 28 -26.82 23.33 -12.90
CA LEU A 28 -26.73 23.84 -11.54
C LEU A 28 -27.30 22.82 -10.53
N ALA A 29 -28.47 22.23 -10.84
CA ALA A 29 -29.05 21.17 -10.03
C ALA A 29 -28.10 19.97 -9.88
N ALA A 30 -27.53 19.48 -10.99
CA ALA A 30 -26.57 18.37 -10.97
C ALA A 30 -25.31 18.69 -10.13
N LEU A 31 -24.79 19.91 -10.23
CA LEU A 31 -23.66 20.37 -9.41
C LEU A 31 -24.02 20.42 -7.92
N THR A 32 -25.20 20.96 -7.57
CA THR A 32 -25.64 21.01 -6.17
C THR A 32 -25.85 19.61 -5.58
N ILE A 33 -26.41 18.67 -6.37
CA ILE A 33 -26.56 17.26 -5.96
C ILE A 33 -25.19 16.62 -5.81
N GLY A 34 -24.25 16.89 -6.72
CA GLY A 34 -22.87 16.39 -6.62
C GLY A 34 -22.17 16.87 -5.35
N GLN A 35 -22.36 18.15 -4.97
CA GLN A 35 -21.86 18.65 -3.69
C GLN A 35 -22.52 17.93 -2.50
N PHE A 36 -23.84 17.72 -2.54
CA PHE A 36 -24.59 17.03 -1.47
C PHE A 36 -24.19 15.56 -1.30
N VAL A 37 -24.09 14.79 -2.38
CA VAL A 37 -23.63 13.39 -2.34
C VAL A 37 -22.18 13.28 -1.84
N ASN A 38 -21.34 14.26 -2.18
CA ASN A 38 -19.96 14.31 -1.72
C ASN A 38 -19.83 14.80 -0.25
N LEU A 39 -20.88 15.41 0.32
CA LEU A 39 -20.93 15.83 1.71
C LEU A 39 -21.16 14.65 2.66
N GLU A 40 -21.98 13.66 2.28
CA GLU A 40 -22.18 12.43 3.08
C GLU A 40 -20.87 11.63 3.26
N ARG A 41 -19.96 11.70 2.28
CA ARG A 41 -18.64 11.02 2.33
C ARG A 41 -17.61 11.76 3.20
N ARG A 42 -17.88 13.00 3.63
CA ARG A 42 -16.90 13.82 4.36
C ARG A 42 -16.82 13.49 5.85
N GLU A 43 -17.84 12.86 6.44
CA GLU A 43 -17.77 12.46 7.85
C GLU A 43 -16.67 11.42 8.07
N ASP A 44 -16.57 10.41 7.19
CA ASP A 44 -15.54 9.36 7.27
C ASP A 44 -14.11 9.90 7.16
N LEU A 45 -13.89 10.97 6.40
CA LEU A 45 -12.56 11.54 6.18
C LEU A 45 -12.03 12.29 7.42
N SER A 46 -12.93 12.91 8.19
CA SER A 46 -12.58 13.64 9.41
C SER A 46 -12.22 12.70 10.57
N VAL A 47 -12.87 11.53 10.63
CA VAL A 47 -12.61 10.49 11.63
C VAL A 47 -11.23 9.89 11.38
N LEU A 48 -10.88 9.61 10.12
CA LEU A 48 -9.58 9.07 9.74
C LEU A 48 -8.41 10.03 10.02
N THR A 49 -8.59 11.35 9.88
CA THR A 49 -7.54 12.32 10.23
C THR A 49 -7.38 12.47 11.75
N LYS A 50 -8.49 12.42 12.50
CA LYS A 50 -8.47 12.53 13.97
C LYS A 50 -7.80 11.32 14.61
N GLU A 51 -7.94 10.14 14.01
CA GLU A 51 -7.25 8.93 14.43
C GLU A 51 -5.74 9.00 14.17
N LEU A 52 -5.31 9.60 13.06
CA LEU A 52 -3.89 9.85 12.75
C LEU A 52 -3.25 10.89 13.69
N GLU A 53 -3.94 11.98 14.01
CA GLU A 53 -3.46 12.96 14.99
C GLU A 53 -3.38 12.37 16.40
N THR A 54 -4.41 11.63 16.83
CA THR A 54 -4.42 10.98 18.15
C THR A 54 -3.33 9.91 18.24
N TYR A 55 -3.10 9.16 17.17
CA TYR A 55 -2.01 8.16 17.08
C TYR A 55 -0.62 8.81 17.14
N ASN A 56 -0.38 9.88 16.38
CA ASN A 56 0.91 10.60 16.41
C ASN A 56 1.15 11.29 17.77
N SER A 57 0.11 11.84 18.39
CA SER A 57 0.20 12.46 19.73
C SER A 57 0.48 11.42 20.81
N ALA A 58 -0.20 10.27 20.75
CA ALA A 58 0.03 9.18 21.69
C ALA A 58 1.42 8.56 21.53
N MET A 59 1.94 8.43 20.30
CA MET A 59 3.28 7.89 20.05
C MET A 59 4.39 8.76 20.63
N GLN A 60 4.22 10.09 20.66
CA GLN A 60 5.18 10.98 21.33
C GLN A 60 5.22 10.74 22.85
N THR A 61 4.08 10.41 23.48
CA THR A 61 4.02 10.19 24.93
C THR A 61 4.29 8.74 25.37
N SER A 62 4.36 7.79 24.44
CA SER A 62 4.47 6.35 24.75
C SER A 62 5.74 5.69 24.25
N PHE A 63 6.71 6.48 23.78
CA PHE A 63 8.03 5.97 23.41
C PHE A 63 9.14 6.70 24.15
N ILE A 64 9.64 6.02 25.20
CA ILE A 64 10.93 6.18 25.85
C ILE A 64 11.14 7.52 26.56
N GLY A 65 10.94 7.53 27.89
CA GLY A 65 11.75 8.28 28.85
C GLY A 65 12.04 9.77 28.63
N ILE A 66 11.35 10.47 27.72
CA ILE A 66 11.64 11.86 27.40
C ILE A 66 10.71 12.75 28.22
N ASP A 67 11.29 13.65 29.00
CA ASP A 67 10.52 14.66 29.72
C ASP A 67 9.91 15.70 28.76
N ASN A 68 9.04 16.58 29.27
CA ASN A 68 8.36 17.60 28.44
C ASN A 68 9.33 18.64 27.84
N GLU A 69 10.61 18.58 28.19
CA GLU A 69 11.67 19.47 27.70
C GLU A 69 12.57 18.77 26.65
N GLY A 70 12.33 17.48 26.37
CA GLY A 70 13.07 16.74 25.37
C GLY A 70 14.29 15.98 25.90
N ASN A 71 14.49 15.88 27.22
CA ASN A 71 15.62 15.17 27.80
C ASN A 71 15.30 13.69 28.01
N VAL A 72 16.19 12.82 27.53
CA VAL A 72 16.05 11.37 27.68
C VAL A 72 16.50 10.95 29.09
N ASN A 73 15.59 10.34 29.86
CA ASN A 73 15.87 9.62 31.08
C ASN A 73 16.24 8.17 30.74
N GLU A 74 17.54 7.91 30.74
CA GLU A 74 18.15 6.63 30.37
C GLU A 74 17.81 5.49 31.35
N GLU A 75 17.46 5.81 32.60
CA GLU A 75 17.08 4.84 33.63
C GLU A 75 15.65 4.29 33.42
N LEU A 76 14.72 5.15 32.98
CA LEU A 76 13.35 4.74 32.61
C LEU A 76 13.32 3.93 31.30
N ALA A 77 14.24 4.19 30.37
CA ALA A 77 14.33 3.48 29.10
C ALA A 77 14.70 1.99 29.25
N LEU A 78 15.40 1.63 30.33
CA LEU A 78 15.90 0.27 30.56
C LEU A 78 14.89 -0.63 31.30
N GLY A 79 13.91 -0.06 32.00
CA GLY A 79 12.91 -0.80 32.78
C GLY A 79 11.92 -1.61 31.93
N ASP A 80 11.53 -1.10 30.77
CA ASP A 80 10.44 -1.67 29.97
C ASP A 80 10.86 -2.81 29.03
N THR A 81 12.17 -3.04 28.84
CA THR A 81 12.66 -4.04 27.87
C THR A 81 12.69 -5.48 28.43
N VAL A 82 12.40 -5.71 29.72
CA VAL A 82 12.56 -7.04 30.34
C VAL A 82 11.35 -7.98 30.13
N ILE A 83 10.20 -7.51 29.67
CA ILE A 83 9.06 -8.42 29.38
C ILE A 83 9.01 -8.79 27.90
N LYS A 84 9.57 -9.96 27.56
CA LYS A 84 9.30 -10.66 26.28
C LYS A 84 7.80 -10.98 26.17
N LYS A 85 7.01 -10.05 25.63
CA LYS A 85 5.62 -10.30 25.24
C LYS A 85 5.64 -11.23 24.01
N LYS A 86 5.30 -12.51 24.19
CA LYS A 86 4.97 -13.39 23.07
C LYS A 86 3.68 -12.88 22.43
N SER A 87 3.79 -12.22 21.27
CA SER A 87 2.65 -11.82 20.45
C SER A 87 1.77 -13.03 20.14
N LYS A 88 0.47 -12.94 20.44
CA LYS A 88 -0.56 -13.97 20.12
C LYS A 88 -0.89 -14.03 18.61
N TYR A 89 -0.42 -13.04 17.84
CA TYR A 89 -0.58 -13.01 16.39
C TYR A 89 0.76 -13.30 15.72
N PRO A 90 0.80 -14.10 14.64
CA PRO A 90 2.00 -14.26 13.86
C PRO A 90 2.39 -12.87 13.34
N GLU A 91 3.58 -12.44 13.72
CA GLU A 91 4.16 -11.19 13.27
C GLU A 91 4.10 -11.17 11.74
N LYS A 92 3.43 -10.16 11.17
CA LYS A 92 3.27 -10.03 9.72
C LYS A 92 4.68 -9.94 9.14
N LYS A 93 5.13 -11.06 8.56
CA LYS A 93 6.49 -11.24 8.04
C LYS A 93 6.80 -10.06 7.15
N LYS A 94 7.67 -9.16 7.62
CA LYS A 94 8.08 -7.95 6.92
C LYS A 94 8.56 -8.40 5.55
N GLU A 95 7.80 -8.08 4.50
CA GLU A 95 8.23 -8.35 3.14
C GLU A 95 9.38 -7.40 2.85
N GLU A 96 10.59 -7.80 3.24
CA GLU A 96 11.81 -7.05 2.93
C GLU A 96 11.87 -6.92 1.42
N LYS A 97 11.74 -5.71 0.90
CA LYS A 97 11.90 -5.43 -0.52
C LYS A 97 13.37 -5.71 -0.84
N ILE A 98 13.68 -6.86 -1.43
CA ILE A 98 15.06 -7.13 -1.89
C ILE A 98 15.30 -6.21 -3.07
N VAL A 99 16.05 -5.14 -2.82
CA VAL A 99 16.56 -4.24 -3.85
C VAL A 99 17.83 -4.89 -4.37
N GLY A 100 17.73 -5.59 -5.51
CA GLY A 100 18.88 -6.24 -6.16
C GLY A 100 18.59 -7.60 -6.75
N LYS A 101 19.61 -8.20 -7.35
CA LYS A 101 19.56 -9.57 -7.88
C LYS A 101 19.50 -10.58 -6.74
N ILE A 102 18.74 -11.65 -6.94
CA ILE A 102 18.57 -12.75 -5.98
C ILE A 102 19.70 -13.75 -6.18
N ASN A 103 20.52 -13.95 -5.16
CA ASN A 103 21.55 -14.98 -5.17
C ASN A 103 20.91 -16.38 -5.04
N ILE A 104 21.03 -17.23 -6.06
CA ILE A 104 20.33 -18.53 -6.12
C ILE A 104 20.93 -19.58 -5.17
N ASN A 105 22.17 -19.39 -4.72
CA ASN A 105 22.83 -20.23 -3.73
C ASN A 105 22.40 -19.90 -2.29
N THR A 106 22.08 -18.64 -1.98
CA THR A 106 21.80 -18.20 -0.61
C THR A 106 20.36 -17.78 -0.34
N ALA A 107 19.59 -17.46 -1.39
CA ALA A 107 18.23 -16.96 -1.23
C ALA A 107 17.31 -17.92 -0.48
N SER A 108 16.47 -17.38 0.40
CA SER A 108 15.41 -18.13 1.07
C SER A 108 14.31 -18.55 0.09
N LYS A 109 13.49 -19.55 0.47
CA LYS A 109 12.33 -20.00 -0.31
C LYS A 109 11.43 -18.83 -0.72
N VAL A 110 11.17 -17.90 0.21
CA VAL A 110 10.32 -16.72 -0.04
C VAL A 110 10.97 -15.77 -1.03
N GLN A 111 12.29 -15.55 -0.96
CA GLN A 111 13.00 -14.71 -1.91
C GLN A 111 12.99 -15.33 -3.32
N LEU A 112 13.20 -16.65 -3.44
CA LEU A 112 13.12 -17.36 -4.71
C LEU A 112 11.73 -17.29 -5.35
N MET A 113 10.66 -17.37 -4.55
CA MET A 113 9.27 -17.24 -5.03
C MET A 113 8.92 -15.86 -5.62
N ARG A 114 9.78 -14.85 -5.44
CA ARG A 114 9.60 -13.54 -6.07
C ARG A 114 10.09 -13.51 -7.52
N LEU A 115 10.84 -14.51 -7.96
CA LEU A 115 11.26 -14.65 -9.34
C LEU A 115 10.05 -15.03 -10.22
N LYS A 116 9.94 -14.38 -11.37
CA LYS A 116 8.85 -14.62 -12.32
C LYS A 116 8.85 -16.11 -12.75
N GLY A 117 7.72 -16.78 -12.56
CA GLY A 117 7.56 -18.21 -12.92
C GLY A 117 8.11 -19.21 -11.91
N ILE A 118 8.56 -18.75 -10.72
CA ILE A 118 8.95 -19.59 -9.59
C ILE A 118 7.84 -19.57 -8.54
N GLY A 119 7.13 -20.69 -8.42
CA GLY A 119 6.19 -20.93 -7.31
C GLY A 119 6.82 -21.76 -6.20
N GLU A 120 6.05 -22.01 -5.15
CA GLU A 120 6.48 -22.76 -3.95
C GLU A 120 7.21 -24.08 -4.27
N LYS A 121 6.60 -24.96 -5.08
CA LYS A 121 7.19 -26.25 -5.47
C LYS A 121 8.48 -26.12 -6.27
N THR A 122 8.64 -25.04 -7.03
CA THR A 122 9.86 -24.81 -7.82
C THR A 122 10.96 -24.25 -6.93
N ALA A 123 10.62 -23.34 -6.00
CA ALA A 123 11.56 -22.81 -5.03
C ALA A 123 12.14 -23.90 -4.13
N GLU A 124 11.32 -24.86 -3.69
CA GLU A 124 11.79 -26.05 -2.95
C GLU A 124 12.81 -26.85 -3.77
N LYS A 125 12.51 -27.13 -5.04
CA LYS A 125 13.45 -27.86 -5.90
C LYS A 125 14.77 -27.13 -6.12
N ILE A 126 14.77 -25.80 -6.15
CA ILE A 126 16.02 -25.01 -6.24
C ILE A 126 16.84 -25.21 -4.97
N ILE A 127 16.20 -25.16 -3.79
CA ILE A 127 16.84 -25.38 -2.50
C ILE A 127 17.39 -26.81 -2.40
N ASP A 128 16.59 -27.80 -2.82
CA ASP A 128 17.00 -29.20 -2.84
C ASP A 128 18.17 -29.43 -3.79
N TYR A 129 18.16 -28.81 -4.97
CA TYR A 129 19.24 -28.92 -5.94
C TYR A 129 20.55 -28.36 -5.37
N ARG A 130 20.55 -27.12 -4.87
CA ARG A 130 21.76 -26.49 -4.33
C ARG A 130 22.29 -27.16 -3.06
N SER A 131 21.44 -27.88 -2.32
CA SER A 131 21.88 -28.66 -1.16
C SER A 131 22.80 -29.83 -1.56
N LYS A 132 22.70 -30.31 -2.81
CA LYS A 132 23.51 -31.40 -3.36
C LYS A 132 24.64 -30.88 -4.24
N THR A 133 24.34 -29.88 -5.08
CA THR A 133 25.28 -29.32 -6.05
C THR A 133 25.07 -27.80 -6.11
N PRO A 134 26.03 -26.98 -5.65
CA PRO A 134 25.91 -25.53 -5.75
C PRO A 134 25.88 -25.07 -7.21
N PHE A 135 25.20 -23.96 -7.48
CA PHE A 135 25.19 -23.34 -8.80
C PHE A 135 26.48 -22.55 -9.00
N ASN A 136 27.23 -22.83 -10.08
CA ASN A 136 28.46 -22.11 -10.42
C ASN A 136 28.19 -20.96 -11.40
N SER A 137 27.15 -21.12 -12.21
CA SER A 137 26.66 -20.13 -13.16
C SER A 137 25.16 -19.90 -12.98
N ILE A 138 24.63 -18.79 -13.50
CA ILE A 138 23.18 -18.55 -13.45
C ILE A 138 22.43 -19.50 -14.38
N GLU A 139 23.09 -20.01 -15.42
CA GLU A 139 22.55 -20.96 -16.40
C GLU A 139 22.28 -22.33 -15.77
N ASP A 140 23.05 -22.72 -14.74
CA ASP A 140 22.92 -24.00 -14.04
C ASP A 140 21.53 -24.18 -13.40
N ILE A 141 20.79 -23.08 -13.17
CA ILE A 141 19.43 -23.13 -12.65
C ILE A 141 18.47 -23.91 -13.57
N GLN A 142 18.79 -24.04 -14.86
CA GLN A 142 18.01 -24.83 -15.83
C GLN A 142 18.07 -26.34 -15.57
N ASN A 143 19.05 -26.81 -14.78
CA ASN A 143 19.12 -28.21 -14.37
C ASN A 143 18.03 -28.58 -13.33
N VAL A 144 17.36 -27.59 -12.75
CA VAL A 144 16.28 -27.81 -11.79
C VAL A 144 14.98 -28.19 -12.50
N LYS A 145 14.39 -29.34 -12.13
CA LYS A 145 13.17 -29.87 -12.75
C LYS A 145 11.99 -28.88 -12.68
N GLY A 146 11.63 -28.33 -13.84
CA GLY A 146 10.53 -27.36 -13.99
C GLY A 146 10.99 -25.93 -14.27
N ILE A 147 12.29 -25.71 -14.43
CA ILE A 147 12.91 -24.48 -14.95
C ILE A 147 13.44 -24.80 -16.34
N GLY A 148 12.68 -24.41 -17.37
CA GLY A 148 13.10 -24.50 -18.76
C GLY A 148 13.62 -23.15 -19.29
N PRO A 149 14.07 -23.10 -20.56
CA PRO A 149 14.66 -21.90 -21.16
C PRO A 149 13.73 -20.68 -21.09
N LYS A 150 12.41 -20.89 -21.29
CA LYS A 150 11.41 -19.82 -21.19
C LYS A 150 11.36 -19.16 -19.81
N LYS A 151 11.51 -19.95 -18.74
CA LYS A 151 11.50 -19.42 -17.37
C LYS A 151 12.83 -18.76 -17.06
N PHE A 152 13.94 -19.40 -17.41
CA PHE A 152 15.27 -18.84 -17.25
C PHE A 152 15.38 -17.45 -17.89
N GLU A 153 14.94 -17.30 -19.14
CA GLU A 153 14.96 -16.02 -19.85
C GLU A 153 14.18 -14.92 -19.11
N SER A 154 13.08 -15.27 -18.46
CA SER A 154 12.25 -14.32 -17.71
C SER A 154 12.84 -13.90 -16.36
N MET A 155 13.86 -14.60 -15.85
CA MET A 155 14.45 -14.35 -14.53
C MET A 155 15.96 -14.10 -14.54
N LYS A 156 16.67 -14.34 -15.65
CA LYS A 156 18.14 -14.23 -15.75
C LYS A 156 18.69 -12.87 -15.30
N GLU A 157 17.95 -11.78 -15.55
CA GLU A 157 18.34 -10.44 -15.15
C GLU A 157 18.18 -10.17 -13.64
N HIS A 158 17.41 -11.02 -12.95
CA HIS A 158 17.05 -10.89 -11.54
C HIS A 158 17.79 -11.87 -10.64
N ILE A 159 18.71 -12.68 -11.19
CA ILE A 159 19.45 -13.70 -10.43
C ILE A 159 20.97 -13.51 -10.50
N THR A 160 21.67 -14.03 -9.50
CA THR A 160 23.14 -14.08 -9.39
C THR A 160 23.56 -15.35 -8.63
N VAL A 161 24.85 -15.70 -8.63
CA VAL A 161 25.41 -16.88 -7.94
C VAL A 161 26.22 -16.50 -6.71
#